data_AF-A0AAC9J1K4-F1
#
_entry.id   AF-A0AAC9J1K4-F1
#
_cell.length_a   1.000
_cell.length_b   1.000
_cell.length_c   1.000
_cell.angle_alpha   90.00
_cell.angle_beta   90.00
_cell.angle_gamma   90.00
#
_symmetry.space_group_name_H-M   'P 1'
#
loop_
_entity.id
_entity.type
_entity.pdbx_description
1 polymer ?
#
loop_
_entity_poly.entity_id
_entity_poly.type
_entity_poly.pdbx_seq_one_letter_code
_entity_poly.pdbx_strand_id
1 'polypeptide(L)'
;MPQRDTEGSSFSLKRGVYLFVKANCIILLVLLIFLSNYKSWDWDGDNYLLIFILFPQPFLILLAIIAAVRKVEKSKKYQFRNKKDEWIGLASAVTALFLFSLLFLGAAIAFPSTIVFLGITTNFMAAAFSVVFHPITIALYEANVFDKRNTKMDYFYKYIAIFTTGINYHTQQLLRSVPLVINKLLAVIFVLLLIWQLFGVNMIFGD
;
A
#
# COMPACT_ATOMS: atom_id res chain seq x y z
N MET A 1 26.44 40.31 10.76
CA MET A 1 25.26 39.58 11.28
C MET A 1 24.81 38.60 10.20
N PRO A 2 24.89 37.27 10.40
CA PRO A 2 24.43 36.34 9.39
C PRO A 2 22.90 36.33 9.37
N GLN A 3 22.33 36.43 8.17
CA GLN A 3 20.91 36.29 7.92
C GLN A 3 20.45 34.90 8.38
N ARG A 4 19.43 34.89 9.24
CA ARG A 4 18.75 33.69 9.68
C ARG A 4 17.83 33.27 8.53
N ASP A 5 18.26 32.28 7.76
CA ASP A 5 17.40 31.63 6.77
C ASP A 5 16.18 31.08 7.50
N THR A 6 15.05 31.79 7.39
CA THR A 6 13.74 31.25 7.75
C THR A 6 13.42 30.16 6.73
N GLU A 7 13.95 28.95 6.96
CA GLU A 7 13.54 27.74 6.26
C GLU A 7 12.07 27.48 6.59
N GLY A 8 11.19 28.07 5.79
CA GLY A 8 9.75 27.92 5.91
C GLY A 8 9.36 26.46 5.76
N SER A 9 9.11 25.81 6.89
CA SER A 9 8.20 24.67 7.01
C SER A 9 6.84 25.10 6.46
N SER A 10 6.63 24.97 5.14
CA SER A 10 5.31 25.24 4.58
C SER A 10 4.43 24.04 4.86
N PHE A 11 3.73 24.08 5.99
CA PHE A 11 2.58 23.23 6.22
C PHE A 11 1.64 23.31 5.01
N SER A 12 1.13 22.18 4.53
CA SER A 12 0.20 22.16 3.41
C SER A 12 -0.82 21.05 3.58
N LEU A 13 -2.01 21.48 4.01
CA LEU A 13 -3.19 20.66 4.18
C LEU A 13 -3.56 19.89 2.90
N LYS A 14 -3.35 20.50 1.73
CA LYS A 14 -3.62 19.89 0.42
C LYS A 14 -2.90 18.55 0.24
N ARG A 15 -1.67 18.42 0.75
CA ARG A 15 -0.90 17.16 0.66
C ARG A 15 -1.49 16.06 1.54
N GLY A 16 -1.85 16.41 2.77
CA GLY A 16 -2.52 15.47 3.68
C GLY A 16 -3.84 14.98 3.12
N VAL A 17 -4.68 15.91 2.65
CA VAL A 17 -5.97 15.58 2.01
C VAL A 17 -5.78 14.73 0.77
N TYR A 18 -4.83 15.05 -0.10
CA TYR A 18 -4.54 14.25 -1.30
C TYR A 18 -4.15 12.81 -0.94
N LEU A 19 -3.29 12.62 0.06
CA LEU A 19 -2.92 11.29 0.54
C LEU A 19 -4.14 10.54 1.09
N PHE A 20 -4.93 11.21 1.93
CA PHE A 20 -6.10 10.60 2.56
C PHE A 20 -7.14 10.16 1.51
N VAL A 21 -7.41 11.00 0.52
CA VAL A 21 -8.31 10.67 -0.60
C VAL A 21 -7.74 9.51 -1.41
N LYS A 22 -6.44 9.54 -1.75
CA LYS A 22 -5.78 8.46 -2.50
C LYS A 22 -5.89 7.11 -1.76
N ALA A 23 -5.69 7.10 -0.45
CA ALA A 23 -5.83 5.90 0.37
C ALA A 23 -7.28 5.38 0.39
N ASN A 24 -8.26 6.28 0.55
CA ASN A 24 -9.67 5.91 0.51
C ASN A 24 -10.15 5.44 -0.87
N CYS A 25 -9.56 5.93 -1.97
CA CYS A 25 -9.80 5.36 -3.29
C CYS A 25 -9.34 3.89 -3.38
N ILE A 26 -8.21 3.54 -2.76
CA ILE A 26 -7.75 2.15 -2.70
C ILE A 26 -8.71 1.30 -1.85
N ILE A 27 -9.14 1.81 -0.70
CA ILE A 27 -10.14 1.12 0.15
C ILE A 27 -11.45 0.91 -0.60
N LEU A 28 -11.90 1.90 -1.38
CA LEU A 28 -13.10 1.77 -2.21
C LEU A 28 -12.95 0.66 -3.27
N LEU A 29 -11.78 0.55 -3.91
CA LEU A 29 -11.51 -0.56 -4.85
C LEU A 29 -11.53 -1.92 -4.14
N VAL A 30 -10.94 -2.01 -2.94
CA VAL A 30 -10.98 -3.23 -2.12
C VAL A 30 -12.42 -3.59 -1.74
N LEU A 31 -13.24 -2.61 -1.34
CA LEU A 31 -14.66 -2.79 -1.04
C LEU A 31 -15.41 -3.36 -2.25
N LEU A 32 -15.20 -2.82 -3.45
CA LEU A 32 -15.83 -3.35 -4.67
C LEU A 32 -15.43 -4.81 -4.95
N ILE A 33 -14.18 -5.17 -4.68
CA ILE A 33 -13.69 -6.56 -4.83
C ILE A 33 -14.30 -7.50 -3.78
N PHE A 34 -14.56 -7.04 -2.56
CA PHE A 34 -15.28 -7.86 -1.58
C PHE A 34 -16.75 -8.00 -1.95
N LEU A 35 -17.40 -6.92 -2.38
CA LEU A 35 -18.82 -6.92 -2.76
C LEU A 35 -19.13 -7.84 -3.94
N SER A 36 -18.18 -8.10 -4.84
CA SER A 36 -18.40 -9.11 -5.90
C SER A 36 -18.64 -10.52 -5.35
N ASN A 37 -18.29 -10.77 -4.08
CA ASN A 37 -18.42 -12.05 -3.39
C ASN A 37 -19.33 -11.97 -2.16
N TYR A 38 -20.28 -11.02 -2.12
CA TYR A 38 -21.16 -10.85 -0.95
C TYR A 38 -21.95 -12.10 -0.56
N LYS A 39 -22.24 -13.00 -1.52
CA LYS A 39 -22.97 -14.25 -1.27
C LYS A 39 -22.16 -15.32 -0.56
N SER A 40 -20.83 -15.17 -0.52
CA SER A 40 -19.91 -16.10 0.13
C SER A 40 -19.38 -15.54 1.45
N TRP A 41 -19.93 -14.42 1.93
CA TRP A 41 -19.60 -13.91 3.25
C TRP A 41 -20.31 -14.74 4.31
N ASP A 42 -19.70 -14.81 5.49
CA ASP A 42 -20.34 -15.39 6.66
C ASP A 42 -21.48 -14.49 7.18
N TRP A 43 -22.27 -15.01 8.14
CA TRP A 43 -23.48 -14.38 8.65
C TRP A 43 -23.27 -12.97 9.23
N ASP A 44 -22.08 -12.67 9.76
CA ASP A 44 -21.65 -11.36 10.27
C ASP A 44 -20.55 -10.69 9.43
N GLY A 45 -20.32 -11.19 8.20
CA GLY A 45 -19.30 -10.68 7.30
C GLY A 45 -19.47 -9.20 6.91
N ASP A 46 -20.70 -8.67 6.95
CA ASP A 46 -20.98 -7.25 6.76
C ASP A 46 -20.41 -6.38 7.89
N ASN A 47 -20.52 -6.84 9.14
CA ASN A 47 -19.93 -6.18 10.31
C ASN A 47 -18.39 -6.21 10.22
N TYR A 48 -17.80 -7.34 9.84
CA TYR A 48 -16.35 -7.44 9.68
C TYR A 48 -15.83 -6.58 8.53
N LEU A 49 -16.58 -6.45 7.43
CA LEU A 49 -16.24 -5.54 6.35
C LEU A 49 -16.23 -4.08 6.83
N LEU A 50 -17.22 -3.68 7.62
CA LEU A 50 -17.28 -2.34 8.20
C LEU A 50 -16.09 -2.08 9.13
N ILE A 51 -15.77 -3.04 10.00
CA ILE A 51 -14.57 -2.98 10.86
C ILE A 51 -13.30 -2.90 10.01
N PHE A 52 -13.19 -3.72 8.96
CA PHE A 52 -12.04 -3.74 8.05
C PHE A 52 -11.80 -2.35 7.42
N ILE A 53 -12.86 -1.65 7.01
CA ILE A 53 -12.79 -0.32 6.39
C ILE A 53 -12.51 0.79 7.40
N LEU A 54 -13.10 0.74 8.58
CA LEU A 54 -13.00 1.79 9.59
C LEU A 54 -11.72 1.71 10.42
N PHE A 55 -11.25 0.51 10.74
CA PHE A 55 -10.08 0.29 11.58
C PHE A 55 -8.79 0.98 11.10
N PRO A 56 -8.45 1.03 9.80
CA PRO A 56 -7.22 1.69 9.34
C PRO A 56 -7.32 3.22 9.31
N GLN A 57 -8.52 3.80 9.45
CA GLN A 57 -8.75 5.24 9.27
C GLN A 57 -7.93 6.13 10.23
N PRO A 58 -7.81 5.84 11.53
CA PRO A 58 -6.97 6.63 12.43
C PRO A 58 -5.51 6.67 11.98
N PHE A 59 -4.98 5.55 11.49
CA PHE A 59 -3.62 5.47 10.98
C PHE A 59 -3.47 6.25 9.66
N LEU A 60 -4.46 6.21 8.77
CA LEU A 60 -4.46 7.02 7.55
C LEU A 60 -4.53 8.52 7.83
N ILE A 61 -5.32 8.93 8.83
CA ILE A 61 -5.36 10.33 9.31
C ILE A 61 -3.98 10.74 9.83
N LEU A 62 -3.34 9.89 10.62
CA LEU A 62 -1.99 10.14 11.12
C LEU A 62 -0.97 10.31 9.97
N LEU A 63 -1.00 9.44 8.96
CA LEU A 63 -0.16 9.58 7.77
C LEU A 63 -0.46 10.86 6.98
N ALA A 64 -1.74 11.27 6.91
CA ALA A 64 -2.13 12.51 6.27
C ALA A 64 -1.59 13.74 7.01
N ILE A 65 -1.58 13.73 8.35
CA ILE A 65 -0.98 14.77 9.18
C ILE A 65 0.53 14.84 8.93
N ILE A 66 1.22 13.69 8.95
CA ILE A 66 2.66 13.63 8.65
C ILE A 66 2.95 14.20 7.25
N ALA A 67 2.15 13.83 6.25
CA ALA A 67 2.28 14.35 4.89
C ALA A 67 2.04 15.87 4.79
N ALA A 68 1.16 16.43 5.62
CA ALA A 68 0.88 17.86 5.64
C ALA A 68 2.03 18.69 6.22
N VAL A 69 2.74 18.15 7.21
CA VAL A 69 3.85 18.81 7.95
C VAL A 69 5.22 18.57 7.30
N ARG A 70 5.41 17.44 6.62
CA ARG A 70 6.69 17.05 6.00
C ARG A 70 7.21 18.11 5.01
N LYS A 71 8.54 18.35 5.03
CA LYS A 71 9.24 19.16 4.02
C LYS A 71 9.10 18.53 2.62
N VAL A 72 8.93 19.36 1.58
CA VAL A 72 8.80 18.88 0.20
C VAL A 72 10.12 18.23 -0.23
N GLU A 73 10.16 16.91 -0.27
CA GLU A 73 11.20 16.18 -0.98
C GLU A 73 10.78 15.99 -2.44
N LYS A 74 11.76 16.01 -3.36
CA LYS A 74 11.51 15.66 -4.77
C LYS A 74 11.01 14.22 -4.85
N SER A 75 9.70 14.02 -4.96
CA SER A 75 9.15 12.68 -5.15
C SER A 75 9.51 12.16 -6.53
N LYS A 76 10.04 10.94 -6.61
CA LYS A 76 10.16 10.23 -7.89
C LYS A 76 8.78 10.08 -8.52
N LYS A 77 8.65 10.44 -9.80
CA LYS A 77 7.37 10.39 -10.52
C LYS A 77 7.25 9.05 -11.25
N TYR A 78 6.06 8.47 -11.22
CA TYR A 78 5.74 7.34 -12.10
C TYR A 78 5.88 7.77 -13.55
N GLN A 79 6.64 7.01 -14.33
CA GLN A 79 6.71 7.18 -15.78
C GLN A 79 5.83 6.12 -16.42
N PHE A 80 4.66 6.52 -16.90
CA PHE A 80 3.86 5.73 -17.82
C PHE A 80 4.19 6.18 -19.23
N ARG A 81 4.80 5.31 -20.02
CA ARG A 81 5.25 5.60 -21.38
C ARG A 81 4.17 5.32 -22.42
N ASN A 82 3.07 4.69 -22.02
CA ASN A 82 1.95 4.32 -22.90
C ASN A 82 2.43 3.56 -24.15
N LYS A 83 3.37 2.63 -23.97
CA LYS A 83 3.90 1.76 -25.03
C LYS A 83 3.23 0.40 -24.97
N LYS A 84 3.15 -0.29 -26.12
CA LYS A 84 2.62 -1.67 -26.20
C LYS A 84 3.28 -2.60 -25.19
N ASP A 85 4.59 -2.49 -25.00
CA ASP A 85 5.34 -3.32 -24.05
C ASP A 85 4.94 -3.09 -22.58
N GLU A 86 4.54 -1.86 -22.22
CA GLU A 86 4.07 -1.55 -20.87
C GLU A 86 2.70 -2.16 -20.61
N TRP A 87 1.79 -2.09 -21.58
CA TRP A 87 0.49 -2.77 -21.51
C TRP A 87 0.62 -4.28 -21.43
N ILE A 88 1.54 -4.88 -22.20
CA ILE A 88 1.81 -6.33 -22.13
C ILE A 88 2.35 -6.70 -20.74
N GLY A 89 3.32 -5.93 -20.22
CA GLY A 89 3.87 -6.17 -18.88
C GLY A 89 2.84 -5.98 -17.76
N LEU A 90 1.94 -5.01 -17.90
CA LEU A 90 0.81 -4.81 -16.97
C LEU A 90 -0.13 -6.01 -17.01
N ALA A 91 -0.59 -6.41 -18.20
CA ALA A 91 -1.52 -7.51 -18.38
C ALA A 91 -0.93 -8.82 -17.82
N SER A 92 0.32 -9.13 -18.14
CA SER A 92 0.97 -10.34 -17.63
C SER A 92 1.17 -10.30 -16.11
N ALA A 93 1.49 -9.15 -15.51
CA ALA A 93 1.58 -9.00 -14.07
C ALA A 93 0.24 -9.20 -13.38
N VAL A 94 -0.83 -8.59 -13.92
CA VAL A 94 -2.20 -8.76 -13.40
C VAL A 94 -2.61 -10.24 -13.48
N THR A 95 -2.42 -10.90 -14.63
CA THR A 95 -2.71 -12.33 -14.78
C THR A 95 -1.92 -13.18 -13.78
N ALA A 96 -0.62 -12.93 -13.63
CA ALA A 96 0.21 -13.66 -12.67
C ALA A 96 -0.26 -13.47 -11.22
N LEU A 97 -0.63 -12.25 -10.84
CA LEU A 97 -1.13 -11.96 -9.49
C LEU A 97 -2.47 -12.64 -9.21
N PHE A 98 -3.41 -12.62 -10.16
CA PHE A 98 -4.68 -13.34 -10.03
C PHE A 98 -4.49 -14.85 -9.96
N LEU A 99 -3.60 -15.43 -10.78
CA LEU A 99 -3.28 -16.86 -10.70
C LEU A 99 -2.63 -17.21 -9.37
N PHE A 100 -1.69 -16.40 -8.91
CA PHE A 100 -1.00 -16.62 -7.63
C PHE A 100 -1.95 -16.44 -6.44
N SER A 101 -2.94 -15.54 -6.52
CA SER A 101 -3.91 -15.35 -5.44
C SER A 101 -4.84 -16.56 -5.25
N LEU A 102 -4.98 -17.45 -6.25
CA LEU A 102 -5.75 -18.69 -6.11
C LEU A 102 -5.18 -19.64 -5.03
N LEU A 103 -3.92 -19.49 -4.63
CA LEU A 103 -3.34 -20.24 -3.51
C LEU A 103 -4.10 -20.00 -2.19
N PHE A 104 -4.80 -18.87 -2.06
CA PHE A 104 -5.58 -18.54 -0.87
C PHE A 104 -7.02 -19.07 -0.89
N LEU A 105 -7.43 -19.82 -1.92
CA LEU A 105 -8.71 -20.53 -1.88
C LEU A 105 -8.76 -21.53 -0.71
N GLY A 106 -7.61 -22.09 -0.31
CA GLY A 106 -7.51 -22.96 0.86
C GLY A 106 -7.77 -22.26 2.20
N ALA A 107 -7.79 -20.93 2.24
CA ALA A 107 -8.17 -20.13 3.40
C ALA A 107 -9.66 -19.77 3.40
N ALA A 108 -10.49 -20.46 2.61
CA ALA A 108 -11.93 -20.20 2.43
C ALA A 108 -12.29 -18.81 1.88
N ILE A 109 -11.31 -18.04 1.37
CA ILE A 109 -11.57 -16.73 0.78
C ILE A 109 -12.01 -16.89 -0.68
N ALA A 110 -13.17 -16.36 -1.03
CA ALA A 110 -13.68 -16.44 -2.40
C ALA A 110 -12.84 -15.63 -3.39
N PHE A 111 -12.61 -16.16 -4.59
CA PHE A 111 -12.04 -15.40 -5.71
C PHE A 111 -13.09 -14.41 -6.26
N PRO A 112 -12.76 -13.14 -6.63
CA PRO A 112 -11.44 -12.54 -6.69
C PRO A 112 -10.92 -11.90 -5.40
N SER A 113 -11.63 -12.00 -4.27
CA SER A 113 -11.23 -11.39 -2.99
C SER A 113 -9.89 -11.90 -2.44
N THR A 114 -9.44 -13.07 -2.88
CA THR A 114 -8.09 -13.59 -2.63
C THR A 114 -6.98 -12.62 -3.07
N ILE A 115 -7.22 -11.76 -4.06
CA ILE A 115 -6.23 -10.76 -4.49
C ILE A 115 -5.96 -9.71 -3.40
N VAL A 116 -6.98 -9.34 -2.63
CA VAL A 116 -6.83 -8.41 -1.51
C VAL A 116 -5.96 -9.04 -0.44
N PHE A 117 -6.23 -10.32 -0.13
CA PHE A 117 -5.46 -11.08 0.84
C PHE A 117 -3.97 -11.20 0.44
N LEU A 118 -3.69 -11.51 -0.84
CA LEU A 118 -2.33 -11.52 -1.38
C LEU A 118 -1.65 -10.15 -1.25
N GLY A 119 -2.36 -9.08 -1.60
CA GLY A 119 -1.85 -7.71 -1.53
C GLY A 119 -1.47 -7.29 -0.10
N ILE A 120 -2.34 -7.59 0.88
CA ILE A 120 -2.05 -7.31 2.30
C ILE A 120 -0.89 -8.17 2.78
N THR A 121 -0.88 -9.48 2.46
CA THR A 121 0.16 -10.42 2.90
C THR A 121 1.55 -10.00 2.41
N THR A 122 1.67 -9.66 1.14
CA THR A 122 2.95 -9.25 0.55
C THR A 122 3.43 -7.89 1.09
N ASN A 123 2.51 -6.94 1.29
CA ASN A 123 2.85 -5.67 1.94
C ASN A 123 3.21 -5.86 3.42
N PHE A 124 2.60 -6.83 4.11
CA PHE A 124 2.93 -7.21 5.48
C PHE A 124 4.37 -7.74 5.56
N MET A 125 4.75 -8.67 4.68
CA MET A 125 6.11 -9.19 4.61
C MET A 125 7.13 -8.05 4.39
N ALA A 126 6.84 -7.14 3.46
CA ALA A 126 7.69 -5.98 3.19
C ALA A 126 7.75 -4.99 4.36
N ALA A 127 6.63 -4.77 5.06
CA ALA A 127 6.54 -3.90 6.22
C ALA A 127 7.32 -4.46 7.41
N ALA A 128 7.16 -5.76 7.70
CA ALA A 128 7.91 -6.45 8.74
C ALA A 128 9.42 -6.35 8.50
N PHE A 129 9.85 -6.58 7.25
CA PHE A 129 11.26 -6.40 6.89
C PHE A 129 11.72 -4.93 7.00
N SER A 130 10.85 -3.96 6.68
CA SER A 130 11.14 -2.52 6.79
C SER A 130 11.34 -2.03 8.22
N VAL A 131 10.78 -2.71 9.22
CA VAL A 131 10.99 -2.37 10.64
C VAL A 131 12.49 -2.36 10.97
N VAL A 132 13.26 -3.29 10.40
CA VAL A 132 14.72 -3.33 10.57
C VAL A 132 15.41 -2.59 9.43
N PHE A 133 15.10 -2.95 8.19
CA PHE A 133 15.85 -2.56 6.98
C PHE A 133 15.15 -1.48 6.13
N HIS A 134 14.65 -0.44 6.77
CA HIS A 134 13.88 0.65 6.14
C HIS A 134 14.52 1.23 4.86
N PRO A 135 15.83 1.57 4.79
CA PRO A 135 16.42 2.14 3.57
C PRO A 135 16.45 1.14 2.41
N ILE A 136 16.62 -0.15 2.71
CA ILE A 136 16.71 -1.21 1.71
C ILE A 136 15.37 -1.41 1.02
N THR A 137 14.27 -1.40 1.78
CA THR A 137 12.93 -1.58 1.19
C THR A 137 12.52 -0.43 0.29
N ILE A 138 12.87 0.80 0.67
CA ILE A 138 12.68 1.97 -0.20
C ILE A 138 13.52 1.80 -1.48
N ALA A 139 14.81 1.47 -1.36
CA ALA A 139 15.69 1.32 -2.51
C ALA A 139 15.23 0.23 -3.49
N LEU A 140 14.79 -0.93 -2.98
CA LEU A 140 14.27 -2.04 -3.80
C LEU A 140 13.02 -1.64 -4.57
N TYR A 141 12.09 -0.91 -3.94
CA TYR A 141 10.91 -0.40 -4.64
C TYR A 141 11.30 0.59 -5.73
N GLU A 142 12.17 1.55 -5.41
CA GLU A 142 12.55 2.59 -6.37
C GLU A 142 13.30 2.01 -7.58
N ALA A 143 14.19 1.05 -7.35
CA ALA A 143 14.88 0.32 -8.40
C ALA A 143 13.89 -0.45 -9.28
N ASN A 144 12.81 -1.00 -8.71
CA ASN A 144 11.79 -1.72 -9.46
C ASN A 144 10.82 -0.81 -10.22
N VAL A 145 10.50 0.37 -9.67
CA VAL A 145 9.36 1.17 -10.16
C VAL A 145 9.76 2.43 -10.92
N PHE A 146 10.85 3.10 -10.55
CA PHE A 146 11.21 4.42 -11.10
C PHE A 146 12.40 4.42 -12.04
N ASP A 147 13.26 3.41 -11.98
CA ASP A 147 14.38 3.30 -12.92
C ASP A 147 13.88 3.08 -14.36
N LYS A 148 14.71 3.43 -15.35
CA LYS A 148 14.33 3.40 -16.77
C LYS A 148 13.97 1.97 -17.20
N ARG A 149 12.69 1.78 -17.55
CA ARG A 149 12.15 0.52 -18.07
C ARG A 149 12.11 0.53 -19.59
N ASN A 150 12.68 -0.50 -20.21
CA ASN A 150 12.73 -0.60 -21.67
C ASN A 150 12.16 -1.93 -22.21
N THR A 151 12.05 -2.97 -21.38
CA THR A 151 11.58 -4.30 -21.81
C THR A 151 10.19 -4.64 -21.28
N LYS A 152 9.55 -5.69 -21.82
CA LYS A 152 8.27 -6.21 -21.28
C LYS A 152 8.44 -6.75 -19.85
N MET A 153 9.56 -7.43 -19.59
CA MET A 153 9.87 -8.02 -18.29
C MET A 153 10.11 -6.95 -17.22
N ASP A 154 10.77 -5.87 -17.60
CA ASP A 154 10.90 -4.66 -16.80
C ASP A 154 9.54 -4.13 -16.32
N TYR A 155 8.56 -4.01 -17.23
CA TYR A 155 7.22 -3.57 -16.87
C TYR A 155 6.48 -4.59 -16.00
N PHE A 156 6.62 -5.89 -16.28
CA PHE A 156 6.08 -6.95 -15.42
C PHE A 156 6.55 -6.77 -13.96
N TYR A 157 7.86 -6.68 -13.72
CA TYR A 157 8.40 -6.49 -12.37
C TYR A 157 7.99 -5.16 -11.74
N LYS A 158 7.90 -4.08 -12.52
CA LYS A 158 7.36 -2.79 -12.06
C LYS A 158 5.96 -2.96 -11.48
N TYR A 159 5.05 -3.63 -12.18
CA TYR A 159 3.67 -3.79 -11.71
C TYR A 159 3.52 -4.81 -10.58
N ILE A 160 4.33 -5.88 -10.57
CA ILE A 160 4.44 -6.76 -9.41
C ILE A 160 4.87 -5.96 -8.18
N ALA A 161 5.94 -5.16 -8.25
CA ALA A 161 6.43 -4.38 -7.13
C ALA A 161 5.42 -3.31 -6.66
N ILE A 162 4.72 -2.64 -7.59
CA ILE A 162 3.64 -1.71 -7.25
C ILE A 162 2.58 -2.39 -6.39
N PHE A 163 2.14 -3.60 -6.76
CA PHE A 163 1.13 -4.32 -6.03
C PHE A 163 1.64 -4.85 -4.68
N THR A 164 2.78 -5.55 -4.68
CA THR A 164 3.26 -6.28 -3.50
C THR A 164 3.90 -5.41 -2.43
N THR A 165 4.48 -4.28 -2.80
CA THR A 165 5.26 -3.43 -1.87
C THR A 165 4.91 -1.95 -1.95
N GLY A 166 3.95 -1.55 -2.81
CA GLY A 166 3.60 -0.17 -3.01
C GLY A 166 3.05 0.53 -1.77
N ILE A 167 2.13 -0.13 -1.03
CA ILE A 167 1.58 0.45 0.20
C ILE A 167 2.71 0.64 1.22
N ASN A 168 3.54 -0.39 1.39
CA ASN A 168 4.70 -0.29 2.29
C ASN A 168 5.66 0.83 1.88
N TYR A 169 6.05 0.91 0.61
CA TYR A 169 6.95 1.97 0.12
C TYR A 169 6.41 3.37 0.44
N HIS A 170 5.15 3.67 0.11
CA HIS A 170 4.55 4.99 0.35
C HIS A 170 4.48 5.31 1.85
N THR A 171 4.14 4.32 2.69
CA THR A 171 4.14 4.46 4.14
C THR A 171 5.54 4.75 4.68
N GLN A 172 6.52 3.89 4.37
CA GLN A 172 7.90 4.05 4.87
C GLN A 172 8.52 5.37 4.39
N GLN A 173 8.24 5.77 3.14
CA GLN A 173 8.71 7.05 2.61
C GLN A 173 8.17 8.26 3.39
N LEU A 174 6.96 8.18 3.98
CA LEU A 174 6.43 9.21 4.89
C LEU A 174 7.09 9.13 6.26
N LEU A 175 7.23 7.91 6.80
CA LEU A 175 7.84 7.70 8.12
C LEU A 175 9.31 8.10 8.16
N ARG A 176 10.01 8.10 7.03
CA ARG A 176 11.38 8.64 6.93
C ARG A 176 11.51 10.10 7.36
N SER A 177 10.42 10.87 7.27
CA SER A 177 10.41 12.29 7.63
C SER A 177 10.22 12.58 9.13
N VAL A 178 9.91 11.57 9.94
CA VAL A 178 9.74 11.72 11.39
C VAL A 178 10.99 11.23 12.14
N PRO A 179 11.20 11.65 13.41
CA PRO A 179 12.33 11.18 14.22
C PRO A 179 12.42 9.65 14.31
N LEU A 180 13.65 9.12 14.41
CA LEU A 180 13.92 7.68 14.30
C LEU A 180 13.05 6.80 15.20
N VAL A 181 12.89 7.17 16.48
CA VAL A 181 12.09 6.41 17.45
C VAL A 181 10.61 6.36 17.03
N ILE A 182 10.06 7.51 16.63
CA ILE A 182 8.67 7.62 16.16
C ILE A 182 8.50 6.84 14.85
N ASN A 183 9.45 6.93 13.91
CA ASN A 183 9.44 6.17 12.67
C ASN A 183 9.33 4.65 12.96
N LYS A 184 10.20 4.12 13.83
CA LYS A 184 10.20 2.68 14.17
C LYS A 184 8.90 2.27 14.86
N LEU A 185 8.39 3.07 15.80
CA LEU A 185 7.11 2.81 16.45
C LEU A 185 5.96 2.76 15.44
N LEU A 186 5.87 3.75 14.54
CA LEU A 186 4.83 3.81 13.52
C LEU A 186 4.97 2.69 12.48
N ALA A 187 6.19 2.25 12.17
CA ALA A 187 6.42 1.10 11.31
C ALA A 187 5.92 -0.20 11.97
N VAL A 188 6.12 -0.38 13.27
CA VAL A 188 5.57 -1.52 14.02
C VAL A 188 4.04 -1.46 14.06
N ILE A 189 3.46 -0.28 14.34
CA ILE A 189 2.00 -0.09 14.30
C ILE A 189 1.45 -0.42 12.91
N PHE A 190 2.13 -0.02 11.84
CA PHE A 190 1.73 -0.37 10.48
C PHE A 190 1.73 -1.88 10.24
N VAL A 191 2.74 -2.60 10.74
CA VAL A 191 2.78 -4.07 10.67
C VAL A 191 1.60 -4.70 11.42
N LEU A 192 1.33 -4.24 12.65
CA LEU A 192 0.20 -4.72 13.45
C LEU A 192 -1.14 -4.45 12.76
N LEU A 193 -1.28 -3.28 12.12
CA LEU A 193 -2.46 -2.94 11.34
C LEU A 193 -2.64 -3.89 10.15
N LEU A 194 -1.58 -4.23 9.42
CA LEU A 194 -1.68 -5.19 8.31
C LEU A 194 -2.05 -6.60 8.81
N ILE A 195 -1.51 -7.03 9.94
CA ILE A 195 -1.91 -8.30 10.59
C ILE A 195 -3.41 -8.27 10.92
N TRP A 196 -3.89 -7.19 11.55
CA TRP A 196 -5.31 -7.03 11.86
C TRP A 196 -6.18 -7.08 10.61
N GLN A 197 -5.74 -6.44 9.52
CA GLN A 197 -6.46 -6.47 8.25
C GLN A 197 -6.49 -7.88 7.65
N LEU A 198 -5.43 -8.69 7.79
CA LEU A 198 -5.45 -10.11 7.37
C LEU A 198 -6.48 -10.92 8.15
N PHE A 199 -6.58 -10.72 9.47
CA PHE A 199 -7.65 -11.33 10.26
C PHE A 199 -9.02 -10.84 9.78
N GLY A 200 -9.19 -9.54 9.55
CA GLY A 200 -10.42 -8.96 9.04
C GLY A 200 -10.89 -9.60 7.73
N VAL A 201 -9.97 -9.87 6.77
CA VAL A 201 -10.36 -10.60 5.54
C VAL A 201 -10.85 -12.01 5.86
N ASN A 202 -10.15 -12.76 6.71
CA ASN A 202 -10.61 -14.11 7.07
C ASN A 202 -11.99 -14.06 7.74
N MET A 203 -12.23 -13.13 8.66
CA MET A 203 -13.53 -13.04 9.36
C MET A 203 -14.68 -12.64 8.43
N ILE A 204 -14.43 -11.98 7.29
CA ILE A 204 -15.49 -11.70 6.30
C ILE A 204 -15.99 -12.98 5.62
N PHE A 205 -15.12 -13.99 5.43
CA PHE A 205 -15.39 -15.18 4.61
C PHE A 205 -15.37 -16.51 5.39
N GLY A 206 -14.81 -16.53 6.59
CA GLY A 206 -14.63 -17.75 7.38
C GLY A 206 -15.91 -18.12 8.12
N ASP A 207 -16.18 -19.42 8.18
CA ASP A 207 -17.13 -20.03 9.12
C ASP A 207 -16.65 -19.94 10.59
#